data_AF-A0A530BU02-F1
#
_entry.id   AF-A0A530BU02-F1
#
_cell.length_a   1.000
_cell.length_b   1.000
_cell.length_c   1.000
_cell.angle_alpha   90.00
_cell.angle_beta   90.00
_cell.angle_gamma   90.00
#
_symmetry.space_group_name_H-M   'P 1'
#
loop_
_entity.id
_entity.type
_entity.pdbx_description
1 polymer ?
#
loop_
_entity_poly.entity_id
_entity_poly.type
_entity_poly.pdbx_seq_one_letter_code
_entity_poly.pdbx_strand_id
1 'polypeptide(L)'
;MRRLAVLFIILAMAALAGRAARAADHPVTIVDDPRVLAVLDAKGYGFAGIFGTGGKDDLKTLYDEAPAYHAIVDTVAADVAALRAEMKAGGRPLYEVTDGNVGRIIDMRWLKTNAARFRLVGVVNRLDRHDFAQLGNEPSCGEVRF
;
A
#
# COMPACT_ATOMS: atom_id res chain seq x y z
N MET A 1 -22.36 51.26 5.25
CA MET A 1 -21.09 50.55 4.98
C MET A 1 -20.97 49.23 5.73
N ARG A 2 -21.17 49.17 7.06
CA ARG A 2 -21.05 47.93 7.86
C ARG A 2 -21.98 46.78 7.43
N ARG A 3 -23.22 47.08 6.98
CA ARG A 3 -24.17 46.08 6.47
C ARG A 3 -23.76 45.49 5.11
N LEU A 4 -23.16 46.29 4.22
CA LEU A 4 -22.63 45.82 2.94
C LEU A 4 -21.39 44.92 3.13
N ALA A 5 -20.52 45.25 4.09
CA ALA A 5 -19.36 44.44 4.41
C ALA A 5 -19.76 43.05 4.95
N VAL A 6 -20.79 42.98 5.79
CA VAL A 6 -21.31 41.70 6.31
C VAL A 6 -21.91 40.85 5.18
N LEU A 7 -22.66 41.45 4.25
CA LEU A 7 -23.20 40.76 3.07
C LEU A 7 -22.08 40.21 2.17
N PHE A 8 -21.01 40.98 1.98
CA PHE A 8 -19.85 40.54 1.19
C PHE A 8 -19.13 39.35 1.82
N ILE A 9 -18.97 39.35 3.15
CA ILE A 9 -18.33 38.24 3.88
C ILE A 9 -19.20 36.98 3.81
N ILE A 10 -20.52 37.10 3.95
CA ILE A 10 -21.44 35.96 3.83
C ILE A 10 -21.39 35.38 2.41
N LEU A 11 -21.39 36.23 1.38
CA LEU A 11 -21.31 35.80 -0.01
C LEU A 11 -19.96 35.12 -0.32
N ALA A 12 -18.87 35.65 0.23
CA ALA A 12 -17.54 35.05 0.09
C ALA A 12 -17.45 33.69 0.79
N MET A 13 -18.00 33.55 2.01
CA MET A 13 -18.05 32.26 2.70
C MET A 13 -18.92 31.24 1.97
N ALA A 14 -20.07 31.66 1.41
CA ALA A 14 -20.92 30.79 0.62
C ALA A 14 -20.24 30.32 -0.68
N ALA A 15 -19.48 31.20 -1.34
CA ALA A 15 -18.69 30.87 -2.52
C ALA A 15 -17.53 29.90 -2.22
N LEU A 16 -16.95 29.98 -1.01
CA LEU A 16 -15.93 29.02 -0.55
C LEU A 16 -16.55 27.68 -0.10
N ALA A 17 -17.72 27.70 0.53
CA ALA A 17 -18.45 26.48 0.93
C ALA A 17 -18.96 25.65 -0.26
N GLY A 18 -19.22 26.30 -1.40
CA GLY A 18 -19.63 25.66 -2.65
C GLY A 18 -18.53 24.88 -3.37
N ARG A 19 -17.27 24.96 -2.93
CA ARG A 19 -16.18 24.05 -3.37
C ARG A 19 -16.22 22.72 -2.62
N ALA A 20 -17.41 22.18 -2.38
CA ALA A 20 -17.56 20.77 -2.07
C ALA A 20 -16.86 19.99 -3.19
N ALA A 21 -15.98 19.06 -2.82
CA ALA A 21 -15.28 18.20 -3.76
C ALA A 21 -16.29 17.66 -4.78
N ARG A 22 -16.17 18.08 -6.04
CA ARG A 22 -16.86 17.42 -7.14
C ARG A 22 -16.33 16.00 -7.12
N ALA A 23 -17.11 15.06 -6.58
CA ALA A 23 -16.87 13.65 -6.82
C ALA A 23 -16.77 13.50 -8.34
N ALA A 24 -15.74 12.81 -8.81
CA ALA A 24 -15.61 12.51 -10.23
C ALA A 24 -16.90 11.82 -10.72
N ASP A 25 -17.27 12.05 -11.98
CA ASP A 25 -18.49 11.47 -12.57
C ASP A 25 -18.49 9.92 -12.52
N HIS A 26 -17.33 9.31 -12.23
CA HIS A 26 -17.15 7.89 -12.04
C HIS A 26 -16.30 7.59 -10.78
N PRO A 27 -16.55 6.47 -10.08
CA PRO A 27 -15.73 6.02 -8.97
C PRO A 27 -14.26 5.86 -9.36
N VAL A 28 -13.35 6.27 -8.48
CA VAL A 28 -11.92 6.00 -8.66
C VAL A 28 -11.67 4.52 -8.37
N THR A 29 -11.36 3.75 -9.41
CA THR A 29 -11.11 2.30 -9.34
C THR A 29 -9.62 1.98 -9.25
N ILE A 30 -8.77 2.78 -9.89
CA ILE A 30 -7.32 2.63 -9.89
C ILE A 30 -6.66 4.01 -9.85
N VAL A 31 -5.58 4.11 -9.09
CA VAL A 31 -4.66 5.25 -9.07
C VAL A 31 -3.26 4.70 -9.29
N ASP A 32 -2.62 5.10 -10.38
CA ASP A 32 -1.26 4.72 -10.75
C ASP A 32 -0.37 5.90 -11.18
N ASP A 33 -0.88 7.14 -11.21
CA ASP A 33 -0.06 8.35 -11.48
C ASP A 33 1.03 8.49 -10.39
N PRO A 34 2.32 8.44 -10.73
CA PRO A 34 3.41 8.46 -9.76
C PRO A 34 3.44 9.69 -8.85
N ARG A 35 2.94 10.84 -9.32
CA ARG A 35 2.89 12.09 -8.52
C ARG A 35 1.79 11.99 -7.47
N VAL A 36 0.64 11.44 -7.84
CA VAL A 36 -0.46 11.21 -6.89
C VAL A 36 -0.02 10.17 -5.86
N LEU A 37 0.61 9.08 -6.30
CA LEU A 37 1.11 8.04 -5.41
C LEU A 37 2.18 8.57 -4.46
N ALA A 38 3.11 9.42 -4.90
CA ALA A 38 4.09 10.04 -4.01
C ALA A 38 3.43 10.91 -2.93
N VAL A 39 2.35 11.62 -3.27
CA VAL A 39 1.57 12.41 -2.31
C VAL A 39 0.82 11.51 -1.32
N LEU A 40 0.28 10.38 -1.77
CA LEU A 40 -0.37 9.41 -0.89
C LEU A 40 0.65 8.72 0.02
N ASP A 41 1.80 8.32 -0.51
CA ASP A 41 2.89 7.72 0.24
C ASP A 41 3.34 8.65 1.39
N ALA A 42 3.60 9.93 1.08
CA ALA A 42 3.93 10.97 2.06
C ALA A 42 2.83 11.26 3.10
N LYS A 43 1.58 10.86 2.83
CA LYS A 43 0.45 10.93 3.77
C LYS A 43 0.31 9.67 4.64
N GLY A 44 1.23 8.72 4.54
CA GLY A 44 1.23 7.49 5.32
C GLY A 44 0.53 6.32 4.66
N TYR A 45 0.17 6.41 3.37
CA TYR A 45 -0.34 5.26 2.60
C TYR A 45 0.80 4.36 2.08
N GLY A 46 2.06 4.73 2.30
CA GLY A 46 3.22 3.91 2.01
C GLY A 46 3.34 2.70 2.96
N PHE A 47 4.20 1.75 2.58
CA PHE A 47 4.37 0.50 3.32
C PHE A 47 4.81 0.71 4.78
N ALA A 48 5.76 1.64 5.03
CA ALA A 48 6.18 1.98 6.39
C ALA A 48 5.04 2.57 7.24
N GLY A 49 4.09 3.28 6.61
CA GLY A 49 2.91 3.84 7.27
C GLY A 49 1.98 2.78 7.87
N ILE A 50 1.94 1.57 7.30
CA ILE A 50 1.18 0.42 7.84
C ILE A 50 1.67 0.05 9.24
N PHE A 51 2.96 0.23 9.51
CA PHE A 51 3.59 -0.10 10.79
C PHE A 51 3.58 1.08 11.77
N GLY A 52 2.99 2.22 11.39
CA GLY A 52 2.97 3.44 12.22
C GLY A 52 4.33 4.11 12.38
N THR A 53 5.34 3.70 11.62
CA THR A 53 6.68 4.31 11.63
C THR A 53 6.74 5.45 10.63
N GLY A 54 7.21 6.62 11.08
CA GLY A 54 7.57 7.76 10.24
C GLY A 54 9.08 7.99 10.26
N GLY A 55 9.57 8.92 9.44
CA GLY A 55 10.99 9.28 9.40
C GLY A 55 11.69 8.81 8.14
N LYS A 56 12.85 8.17 8.28
CA LYS A 56 13.63 7.71 7.13
C LYS A 56 12.92 6.56 6.44
N ASP A 57 12.68 6.73 5.14
CA ASP A 57 12.04 5.73 4.30
C ASP A 57 13.08 4.73 3.76
N ASP A 58 13.69 3.98 4.68
CA ASP A 58 14.61 2.88 4.37
C ASP A 58 14.30 1.63 5.20
N LEU A 59 14.57 0.44 4.62
CA LEU A 59 14.18 -0.83 5.25
C LEU A 59 14.99 -1.17 6.50
N LYS A 60 16.19 -0.60 6.66
CA LYS A 60 16.95 -0.74 7.90
C LYS A 60 16.22 -0.04 9.06
N THR A 61 15.82 1.21 8.87
CA THR A 61 15.07 1.97 9.87
C THR A 61 13.77 1.25 10.20
N LEU A 62 13.04 0.78 9.19
CA LEU A 62 11.82 0.00 9.40
C LEU A 62 12.07 -1.30 10.18
N TYR A 63 13.14 -2.04 9.88
CA TYR A 63 13.52 -3.26 10.61
C TYR A 63 13.92 -3.00 12.06
N ASP A 64 14.60 -1.89 12.32
CA ASP A 64 15.06 -1.52 13.65
C ASP A 64 13.92 -0.96 14.52
N GLU A 65 12.97 -0.23 13.92
CA GLU A 65 11.96 0.55 14.66
C GLU A 65 10.55 -0.06 14.68
N ALA A 66 10.18 -0.92 13.73
CA ALA A 66 8.85 -1.56 13.69
C ALA A 66 8.92 -3.05 14.12
N PRO A 67 8.48 -3.41 15.35
CA PRO A 67 8.56 -4.79 15.83
C PRO A 67 7.82 -5.81 14.96
N ALA A 68 6.67 -5.42 14.39
CA ALA A 68 5.91 -6.29 13.50
C ALA A 68 6.64 -6.56 12.18
N TYR A 69 7.27 -5.53 11.58
CA TYR A 69 8.08 -5.72 10.38
C TYR A 69 9.32 -6.58 10.66
N HIS A 70 10.01 -6.32 11.79
CA HIS A 70 11.12 -7.13 12.26
C HIS A 70 10.75 -8.62 12.34
N ALA A 71 9.65 -8.95 13.02
CA ALA A 71 9.17 -10.31 13.17
C ALA A 71 8.81 -10.99 11.84
N ILE A 72 8.21 -10.25 10.91
CA ILE A 72 7.91 -10.74 9.55
C ILE A 72 9.22 -11.08 8.84
N VAL A 73 10.18 -10.16 8.81
CA VAL A 73 11.45 -10.36 8.11
C VAL A 73 12.23 -11.54 8.69
N ASP A 74 12.25 -11.70 10.02
CA ASP A 74 12.97 -12.81 10.67
C ASP A 74 12.30 -14.16 10.41
N THR A 75 10.97 -14.22 10.45
CA THR A 75 10.21 -15.43 10.08
C THR A 75 10.51 -15.82 8.64
N VAL A 76 10.37 -14.88 7.69
CA VAL A 76 10.64 -15.14 6.27
C VAL A 76 12.11 -15.55 6.07
N ALA A 77 13.05 -14.94 6.79
CA ALA A 77 14.46 -15.30 6.68
C ALA A 77 14.74 -16.73 7.17
N ALA A 78 14.11 -17.14 8.28
CA ALA A 78 14.21 -18.49 8.79
C ALA A 78 13.63 -19.51 7.79
N ASP A 79 12.43 -19.23 7.25
CA ASP A 79 11.78 -20.10 6.26
C ASP A 79 12.62 -20.26 4.99
N VAL A 80 13.16 -19.15 4.49
CA VAL A 80 14.06 -19.12 3.33
C VAL A 80 15.35 -19.92 3.59
N ALA A 81 15.91 -19.83 4.80
CA ALA A 81 17.10 -20.60 5.19
C ALA A 81 16.80 -22.10 5.31
N ALA A 82 15.67 -22.47 5.91
CA ALA A 82 15.20 -23.84 6.01
C ALA A 82 14.99 -24.45 4.62
N LEU A 83 14.27 -23.75 3.74
CA LEU A 83 14.06 -24.16 2.35
C LEU A 83 15.39 -24.38 1.62
N ARG A 84 16.37 -23.49 1.80
CA ARG A 84 17.70 -23.66 1.18
C ARG A 84 18.40 -24.92 1.69
N ALA A 85 18.31 -25.22 2.98
CA ALA A 85 18.91 -26.41 3.58
C ALA A 85 18.25 -27.70 3.06
N GLU A 86 16.92 -27.75 3.02
CA GLU A 86 16.15 -28.88 2.49
C GLU A 86 16.47 -29.14 1.02
N MET A 87 16.47 -28.08 0.20
CA MET A 87 16.75 -28.17 -1.23
C MET A 87 18.18 -28.63 -1.50
N LYS A 88 19.15 -28.19 -0.68
CA LYS A 88 20.53 -28.69 -0.74
C LYS A 88 20.61 -30.17 -0.38
N ALA A 89 19.91 -30.62 0.68
CA ALA A 89 19.87 -32.02 1.08
C ALA A 89 19.22 -32.90 -0.02
N GLY A 90 18.24 -32.38 -0.74
CA GLY A 90 17.59 -33.03 -1.89
C GLY A 90 18.37 -32.95 -3.21
N GLY A 91 19.62 -32.48 -3.22
CA GLY A 91 20.46 -32.40 -4.43
C GLY A 91 20.07 -31.28 -5.42
N ARG A 92 19.26 -30.32 -4.99
CA ARG A 92 18.75 -29.19 -5.81
C ARG A 92 19.11 -27.84 -5.18
N PRO A 93 20.40 -27.49 -5.05
CA PRO A 93 20.81 -26.29 -4.34
C PRO A 93 20.19 -25.01 -4.95
N LEU A 94 19.73 -24.11 -4.07
CA LEU A 94 19.23 -22.78 -4.43
C LEU A 94 20.35 -21.74 -4.29
N TYR A 95 20.39 -20.79 -5.21
CA TYR A 95 21.40 -19.74 -5.29
C TYR A 95 20.74 -18.36 -5.37
N GLU A 96 21.44 -17.30 -4.96
CA GLU A 96 20.92 -15.93 -5.06
C GLU A 96 20.99 -15.39 -6.50
N VAL A 97 22.01 -15.84 -7.24
CA VAL A 97 22.27 -15.46 -8.63
C VAL A 97 22.41 -16.74 -9.45
N THR A 98 21.61 -16.86 -10.52
CA THR A 98 21.73 -17.93 -11.52
C THR A 98 21.53 -17.35 -12.91
N ASP A 99 22.26 -17.87 -13.90
CA ASP A 99 22.19 -17.41 -15.29
C ASP A 99 20.86 -17.76 -15.99
N GLY A 100 20.02 -18.61 -15.36
CA GLY A 100 18.79 -19.15 -15.95
C GLY A 100 17.50 -18.84 -15.19
N ASN A 101 17.53 -18.01 -14.13
CA ASN A 101 16.40 -17.72 -13.23
C ASN A 101 15.75 -18.92 -12.51
N VAL A 102 16.17 -20.16 -12.79
CA VAL A 102 15.76 -21.36 -12.05
C VAL A 102 16.58 -21.46 -10.76
N GLY A 103 15.92 -21.81 -9.65
CA GLY A 103 16.57 -22.01 -8.35
C GLY A 103 17.02 -20.72 -7.66
N ARG A 104 16.48 -19.55 -8.06
CA ARG A 104 16.77 -18.28 -7.39
C ARG A 104 16.03 -18.19 -6.08
N ILE A 105 16.74 -17.75 -5.05
CA ILE A 105 16.18 -17.42 -3.75
C ILE A 105 16.49 -15.96 -3.42
N ILE A 106 15.58 -15.29 -2.73
CA ILE A 106 15.78 -13.90 -2.31
C ILE A 106 16.94 -13.81 -1.31
N ASP A 107 17.80 -12.81 -1.49
CA ASP A 107 18.77 -12.43 -0.47
C ASP A 107 18.06 -11.58 0.60
N MET A 108 17.92 -12.15 1.79
CA MET A 108 17.18 -11.53 2.91
C MET A 108 17.80 -10.22 3.39
N ARG A 109 19.06 -9.92 3.06
CA ARG A 109 19.70 -8.63 3.39
C ARG A 109 18.98 -7.45 2.74
N TRP A 110 18.30 -7.67 1.61
CA TRP A 110 17.48 -6.63 0.98
C TRP A 110 16.37 -6.10 1.89
N LEU A 111 15.86 -6.91 2.82
CA LEU A 111 14.80 -6.48 3.74
C LEU A 111 15.32 -5.83 5.03
N LYS A 112 16.65 -5.68 5.17
CA LYS A 112 17.31 -5.10 6.35
C LYS A 112 18.33 -4.01 6.00
N THR A 113 18.36 -3.56 4.74
CA THR A 113 19.36 -2.60 4.23
C THR A 113 18.81 -1.19 4.22
N ASN A 114 19.70 -0.21 4.39
CA ASN A 114 19.39 1.21 4.22
C ASN A 114 19.44 1.66 2.74
N ALA A 115 19.83 0.77 1.82
CA ALA A 115 19.91 1.04 0.39
C ALA A 115 18.60 0.75 -0.37
N ALA A 116 17.56 0.27 0.32
CA ALA A 116 16.30 -0.15 -0.28
C ALA A 116 15.10 0.39 0.50
N ARG A 117 13.97 0.48 -0.19
CA ARG A 117 12.66 0.89 0.34
C ARG A 117 11.52 0.33 -0.50
N PHE A 118 10.34 0.21 0.11
CA PHE A 118 9.10 -0.07 -0.62
C PHE A 118 8.42 1.24 -0.99
N ARG A 119 7.95 1.34 -2.24
CA ARG A 119 7.20 2.51 -2.72
C ARG A 119 5.76 2.12 -2.98
N LEU A 120 4.84 3.03 -2.74
CA LEU A 120 3.48 2.89 -3.23
C LEU A 120 3.45 2.99 -4.76
N VAL A 121 3.11 1.90 -5.44
CA VAL A 121 3.08 1.81 -6.93
C VAL A 121 1.69 1.76 -7.53
N GLY A 122 0.65 1.69 -6.69
CA GLY A 122 -0.73 1.71 -7.15
C GLY A 122 -1.70 1.61 -5.98
N VAL A 123 -2.86 2.24 -6.12
CA VAL A 123 -4.01 2.04 -5.23
C VAL A 123 -5.16 1.52 -6.09
N VAL A 124 -5.65 0.33 -5.76
CA VAL A 124 -6.77 -0.28 -6.45
C VAL A 124 -7.93 -0.37 -5.49
N ASN A 125 -9.04 0.26 -5.85
CA ASN A 125 -10.29 0.12 -5.13
C ASN A 125 -10.95 -1.18 -5.61
N ARG A 126 -10.67 -2.28 -4.90
CA ARG A 126 -11.36 -3.55 -5.13
C ARG A 126 -12.74 -3.46 -4.50
N LEU A 127 -13.67 -2.93 -5.27
CA LEU A 127 -15.09 -2.89 -4.91
C LEU A 127 -15.62 -4.33 -4.87
N ASP A 128 -16.01 -4.80 -3.67
CA ASP A 128 -16.62 -6.11 -3.52
C ASP A 128 -18.11 -6.02 -3.91
N ARG A 129 -18.65 -7.07 -4.55
CA ARG A 129 -20.07 -7.08 -4.90
C ARG A 129 -20.97 -7.09 -3.66
N HIS A 130 -20.46 -7.60 -2.53
CA HIS A 130 -21.16 -7.61 -1.25
C HIS A 130 -21.60 -6.22 -0.83
N ASP A 131 -20.70 -5.24 -1.00
CA ASP A 131 -20.91 -3.87 -0.58
C ASP A 131 -22.08 -3.20 -1.33
N PHE A 132 -22.43 -3.70 -2.52
CA PHE A 132 -23.57 -3.22 -3.31
C PHE A 132 -24.81 -4.10 -3.20
N ALA A 133 -24.68 -5.39 -2.87
CA ALA A 133 -25.83 -6.28 -2.74
C ALA A 133 -26.83 -5.76 -1.69
N GLN A 134 -26.31 -5.24 -0.57
CA GLN A 134 -27.14 -4.61 0.47
C GLN A 134 -27.80 -3.30 0.00
N LEU A 135 -27.12 -2.51 -0.82
CA LEU A 135 -27.65 -1.25 -1.36
C LEU A 135 -28.71 -1.49 -2.45
N GLY A 136 -28.57 -2.55 -3.25
CA GLY A 136 -29.47 -2.92 -4.32
C GLY A 136 -30.64 -3.82 -3.91
N ASN A 137 -30.72 -4.21 -2.62
CA ASN A 137 -31.63 -5.24 -2.12
C ASN A 137 -31.50 -6.56 -2.93
N GLU A 138 -30.28 -6.86 -3.39
CA GLU A 138 -29.99 -8.09 -4.12
C GLU A 138 -29.86 -9.24 -3.11
N PRO A 139 -30.57 -10.37 -3.32
CA PRO A 139 -30.58 -11.48 -2.37
C PRO A 139 -29.27 -12.29 -2.35
N SER A 140 -28.33 -12.03 -3.28
CA SER A 140 -27.05 -12.75 -3.35
C SER A 140 -25.89 -11.86 -3.78
N CYS A 141 -24.70 -12.28 -3.37
CA CYS A 141 -23.45 -11.54 -3.47
C CYS A 141 -22.53 -12.09 -4.56
N GLY A 142 -23.05 -12.29 -5.78
CA GLY A 142 -22.20 -12.70 -6.91
C GLY A 142 -21.64 -14.12 -6.80
N GLU A 143 -22.42 -15.06 -6.28
CA GLU A 143 -21.99 -16.46 -6.22
C GLU A 143 -21.69 -17.01 -7.63
N VAL A 144 -20.54 -17.69 -7.73
CA VAL A 144 -20.19 -18.54 -8.87
C VAL A 144 -21.23 -19.66 -8.95
N ARG A 145 -21.89 -19.79 -10.10
CA ARG A 145 -22.85 -20.86 -10.38
C ARG A 145 -22.12 -22.22 -10.36
N PHE A 146 -22.55 -23.12 -9.47
CA PHE A 146 -22.32 -24.56 -9.62
C PHE A 146 -23.43 -25.18 -10.46
#